data_AF-A0A2V7YX37-F1
#
_entry.id   AF-A0A2V7YX37-F1
#
_cell.length_a   1.000
_cell.length_b   1.000
_cell.length_c   1.000
_cell.angle_alpha   90.00
_cell.angle_beta   90.00
_cell.angle_gamma   90.00
#
_symmetry.space_group_name_H-M   'P 1'
#
loop_
_entity.id
_entity.type
_entity.pdbx_description
1 polymer ?
#
loop_
_entity_poly.entity_id
_entity_poly.type
_entity_poly.pdbx_seq_one_letter_code
_entity_poly.pdbx_strand_id
1 'polypeptide(L)'
;MWILLAVIGSVMGVKGAFWMSGALLRYRRRLGVWQLAAASARLEVEEVSSPSARRLRLAAREGPVAVRIEEARGLDAGIQVVVAVSGMPGFSEVRIHHEPWEPPPGAQEIEVGDEPFDNMFYLEGPARLVCALLDAEARGLLASVTAECRLEIVDGELKAEMFEGHLPSVLPRLVTLGRRFARPKELILRLATNARRDPAAGVRLQSLRLLVLESPGNPRTAKALHRACSDASPKVRLWAARELGAEGRDVLLQLAGSEEDDDSSAQAISALGPELPFETARAILLQALRGRHVQTARACLEALGRNGTATAVEDLAKVMAREKDELAVAAAQALGTTGNPAAEPPLIQALRHETAEVRVAAANGLGRLGSVAAVLPLEEAAESFSHGPDLVRATRQAIAEIQSRLPGASPGQLSLAGGESGQLSLATESGELSLAPADPAGELSLPPEEPES
;
A
#
# COMPACT_ATOMS: atom_id res chain seq x y z
N MET A 1 -74.34 -63.40 14.82
CA MET A 1 -74.15 -62.09 14.15
C MET A 1 -72.71 -61.69 14.41
N TRP A 2 -71.79 -62.26 13.62
CA TRP A 2 -71.05 -61.48 12.61
C TRP A 2 -70.36 -60.30 13.29
N ILE A 3 -69.06 -60.44 13.60
CA ILE A 3 -68.03 -59.90 12.71
C ILE A 3 -68.43 -58.48 12.30
N LEU A 4 -68.01 -57.49 13.09
CA LEU A 4 -67.52 -56.24 12.52
C LEU A 4 -66.62 -55.55 13.54
N LEU A 5 -65.38 -55.34 13.11
CA LEU A 5 -64.35 -54.47 13.70
C LEU A 5 -63.49 -55.05 14.84
N ALA A 6 -63.13 -56.32 14.68
CA ALA A 6 -61.76 -56.77 14.93
C ALA A 6 -60.91 -56.59 13.65
N VAL A 7 -60.87 -55.40 13.06
CA VAL A 7 -59.91 -54.96 12.03
C VAL A 7 -59.86 -53.42 12.12
N ILE A 8 -58.66 -52.83 12.13
CA ILE A 8 -58.34 -51.40 12.34
C ILE A 8 -58.12 -51.04 13.84
N GLY A 9 -56.97 -51.47 14.37
CA GLY A 9 -56.51 -51.04 15.70
C GLY A 9 -55.12 -51.54 16.11
N SER A 10 -54.60 -52.59 15.47
CA SER A 10 -53.35 -53.24 15.91
C SER A 10 -52.28 -53.36 14.82
N VAL A 11 -52.33 -52.49 13.80
CA VAL A 11 -51.22 -52.31 12.84
C VAL A 11 -50.70 -50.86 12.82
N MET A 12 -51.47 -49.88 13.32
CA MET A 12 -50.97 -48.51 13.54
C MET A 12 -50.18 -48.34 14.86
N GLY A 13 -50.48 -49.12 15.90
CA GLY A 13 -49.75 -49.05 17.18
C GLY A 13 -48.34 -49.67 17.12
N VAL A 14 -48.16 -50.75 16.36
CA VAL A 14 -46.85 -51.42 16.24
C VAL A 14 -45.95 -50.64 15.27
N LYS A 15 -46.47 -50.11 14.16
CA LYS A 15 -45.68 -49.23 13.27
C LYS A 15 -45.32 -47.91 13.97
N GLY A 16 -46.22 -47.32 14.76
CA GLY A 16 -45.95 -46.14 15.58
C GLY A 16 -44.93 -46.40 16.69
N ALA A 17 -45.01 -47.53 17.40
CA ALA A 17 -44.03 -47.92 18.43
C ALA A 17 -42.66 -48.34 17.87
N PHE A 18 -42.62 -48.96 16.68
CA PHE A 18 -41.39 -49.32 15.98
C PHE A 18 -40.72 -48.09 15.34
N TRP A 19 -41.50 -47.14 14.82
CA TRP A 19 -41.00 -45.84 14.37
C TRP A 19 -40.53 -44.96 15.54
N MET A 20 -41.28 -44.93 16.65
CA MET A 20 -40.87 -44.21 17.86
C MET A 20 -39.60 -44.78 18.46
N SER A 21 -39.44 -46.11 18.52
CA SER A 21 -38.21 -46.73 19.04
C SER A 21 -37.01 -46.44 18.15
N GLY A 22 -37.15 -46.51 16.82
CA GLY A 22 -36.07 -46.13 15.89
C GLY A 22 -35.71 -44.63 15.95
N ALA A 23 -36.70 -43.74 16.05
CA ALA A 23 -36.49 -42.30 16.22
C ALA A 23 -35.82 -41.98 17.56
N LEU A 24 -36.26 -42.62 18.65
CA LEU A 24 -35.69 -42.46 19.98
C LEU A 24 -34.25 -42.99 20.07
N LEU A 25 -33.96 -44.11 19.39
CA LEU A 25 -32.59 -44.65 19.31
C LEU A 25 -31.66 -43.71 18.54
N ARG A 26 -32.12 -43.17 17.40
CA ARG A 26 -31.38 -42.17 16.62
C ARG A 26 -31.14 -40.90 17.44
N TYR A 27 -32.16 -40.42 18.14
CA TYR A 27 -32.06 -39.30 19.07
C TYR A 27 -30.98 -39.55 20.13
N ARG A 28 -31.04 -40.68 20.86
CA ARG A 28 -30.08 -41.01 21.92
C ARG A 28 -28.66 -41.12 21.40
N ARG A 29 -28.46 -41.77 20.24
CA ARG A 29 -27.15 -41.91 19.62
C ARG A 29 -26.55 -40.55 19.27
N ARG A 30 -27.33 -39.68 18.64
CA ARG A 30 -26.88 -38.35 18.20
C ARG A 30 -26.62 -37.43 19.39
N LEU A 31 -27.51 -37.42 20.36
CA LEU A 31 -27.29 -36.70 21.62
C LEU A 31 -26.00 -37.17 22.31
N GLY A 32 -25.71 -38.47 22.30
CA GLY A 32 -24.46 -39.01 22.83
C GLY A 32 -23.21 -38.47 22.11
N VAL A 33 -23.25 -38.34 20.79
CA VAL A 33 -22.15 -37.73 20.01
C VAL A 33 -21.97 -36.25 20.38
N TRP A 34 -23.07 -35.50 20.49
CA TRP A 34 -23.02 -34.07 20.82
C TRP A 34 -22.54 -33.84 22.26
N GLN A 35 -22.97 -34.67 23.21
CA GLN A 35 -22.49 -34.62 24.60
C GLN A 35 -21.03 -35.01 24.71
N LEU A 36 -20.57 -36.01 23.95
CA LEU A 36 -19.15 -36.38 23.90
C LEU A 36 -18.29 -35.25 23.32
N ALA A 37 -18.75 -34.60 22.25
CA ALA A 37 -18.08 -33.43 21.67
C ALA A 37 -18.09 -32.24 22.63
N ALA A 38 -19.20 -31.99 23.34
CA ALA A 38 -19.26 -30.95 24.37
C ALA A 38 -18.27 -31.23 25.51
N ALA A 39 -18.19 -32.48 25.97
CA ALA A 39 -17.23 -32.89 26.99
C ALA A 39 -15.77 -32.75 26.52
N SER A 40 -15.46 -33.09 25.26
CA SER A 40 -14.10 -32.92 24.70
C SER A 40 -13.70 -31.44 24.58
N ALA A 41 -14.68 -30.57 24.38
CA ALA A 41 -14.52 -29.11 24.40
C ALA A 41 -14.61 -28.49 25.81
N ARG A 42 -14.76 -29.30 26.88
CA ARG A 42 -14.91 -28.86 28.28
C ARG A 42 -16.11 -27.94 28.52
N LEU A 43 -17.17 -28.13 27.74
CA LEU A 43 -18.42 -27.40 27.89
C LEU A 43 -19.31 -28.07 28.96
N GLU A 44 -19.90 -27.27 29.82
CA GLU A 44 -20.96 -27.68 30.74
C GLU A 44 -22.30 -27.60 30.02
N VAL A 45 -22.97 -28.75 29.86
CA VAL A 45 -24.28 -28.82 29.19
C VAL A 45 -25.36 -28.27 30.11
N GLU A 46 -26.01 -27.19 29.70
CA GLU A 46 -27.06 -26.50 30.47
C GLU A 46 -28.45 -27.03 30.10
N GLU A 47 -28.70 -27.23 28.80
CA GLU A 47 -30.02 -27.61 28.29
C GLU A 47 -29.90 -28.56 27.09
N VAL A 48 -30.83 -29.52 27.02
CA VAL A 48 -31.00 -30.41 25.88
C VAL A 48 -32.48 -30.49 25.52
N SER A 49 -32.81 -30.35 24.24
CA SER A 49 -34.19 -30.45 23.75
C SER A 49 -34.78 -31.84 24.02
N SER A 50 -36.08 -31.89 24.34
CA SER A 50 -36.80 -33.15 24.56
C SER A 50 -36.75 -34.10 23.34
N PRO A 51 -36.89 -35.43 23.54
CA PRO A 51 -36.96 -36.40 22.44
C PRO A 51 -38.15 -36.19 21.48
N SER A 52 -39.21 -35.52 21.96
CA SER A 52 -40.38 -35.12 21.16
C SER A 52 -40.18 -33.81 20.40
N ALA A 53 -39.07 -33.11 20.62
CA ALA A 53 -38.79 -31.87 19.92
C ALA A 53 -38.63 -32.15 18.41
N ARG A 54 -39.10 -31.21 17.60
CA ARG A 54 -38.97 -31.29 16.14
C ARG A 54 -37.52 -31.26 15.66
N ARG A 55 -36.59 -30.78 16.50
CA ARG A 55 -35.15 -30.70 16.24
C ARG A 55 -34.37 -30.92 17.52
N LEU A 56 -33.23 -31.60 17.40
CA LEU A 56 -32.27 -31.70 18.49
C LEU A 56 -31.56 -30.35 18.68
N ARG A 57 -31.50 -29.91 19.93
CA ARG A 57 -30.73 -28.75 20.39
C ARG A 57 -29.96 -29.08 21.65
N LEU A 58 -28.76 -28.55 21.76
CA LEU A 58 -27.93 -28.62 22.95
C LEU A 58 -27.35 -27.22 23.22
N ALA A 59 -27.60 -26.70 24.41
CA ALA A 59 -26.99 -25.48 24.91
C ALA A 59 -25.97 -25.84 25.98
N ALA A 60 -24.77 -25.26 25.86
CA ALA A 60 -23.69 -25.50 26.79
C ALA A 60 -22.84 -24.24 26.97
N ARG A 61 -22.06 -24.18 28.04
CA ARG A 61 -21.25 -23.00 28.40
C ARG A 61 -19.86 -23.40 28.88
N GLU A 62 -18.87 -22.57 28.59
CA GLU A 62 -17.55 -22.60 29.24
C GLU A 62 -17.15 -21.15 29.58
N GLY A 63 -17.26 -20.77 30.85
CA GLY A 63 -16.98 -19.42 31.31
C GLY A 63 -17.87 -18.35 30.61
N PRO A 64 -17.29 -17.34 29.93
CA PRO A 64 -18.06 -16.32 29.22
C PRO A 64 -18.63 -16.80 27.88
N VAL A 65 -18.21 -17.97 27.40
CA VAL A 65 -18.56 -18.48 26.06
C VAL A 65 -19.79 -19.37 26.16
N ALA A 66 -20.86 -19.01 25.45
CA ALA A 66 -22.05 -19.84 25.33
C ALA A 66 -22.11 -20.47 23.94
N VAL A 67 -22.38 -21.77 23.90
CA VAL A 67 -22.40 -22.60 22.70
C VAL A 67 -23.79 -23.17 22.51
N ARG A 68 -24.31 -23.03 21.30
CA ARG A 68 -25.59 -23.61 20.88
C ARG A 68 -25.35 -24.53 19.69
N ILE A 69 -25.77 -25.78 19.81
CA ILE A 69 -25.67 -26.80 18.78
C ILE A 69 -27.09 -27.14 18.35
N GLU A 70 -27.41 -26.95 17.07
CA GLU A 70 -28.75 -27.22 16.52
C GLU A 70 -28.70 -27.93 15.17
N GLU A 71 -29.76 -28.67 14.85
CA GLU A 71 -29.93 -29.26 13.51
C GLU A 71 -30.23 -28.19 12.45
N ALA A 72 -29.42 -28.16 11.39
CA ALA A 72 -29.63 -27.33 10.21
C ALA A 72 -30.66 -27.96 9.25
N ARG A 73 -31.23 -27.16 8.34
CA ARG A 73 -32.08 -27.67 7.24
C ARG A 73 -31.24 -27.74 5.97
N GLY A 74 -31.03 -28.95 5.44
CA GLY A 74 -30.39 -29.18 4.14
C GLY A 74 -31.15 -30.22 3.31
N LEU A 75 -31.14 -30.03 1.99
CA LEU A 75 -31.76 -30.93 0.99
C LEU A 75 -30.83 -32.09 0.57
N ASP A 76 -29.54 -32.04 0.94
CA ASP A 76 -28.55 -33.06 0.61
C ASP A 76 -28.34 -34.08 1.74
N ALA A 77 -27.99 -35.31 1.35
CA ALA A 77 -28.15 -36.57 2.08
C ALA A 77 -27.37 -36.77 3.42
N GLY A 78 -27.12 -35.72 4.21
CA GLY A 78 -26.43 -35.77 5.49
C GLY A 78 -27.05 -34.85 6.57
N ILE A 79 -26.84 -35.19 7.84
CA ILE A 79 -27.28 -34.35 8.97
C ILE A 79 -26.25 -33.25 9.18
N GLN A 80 -26.68 -32.00 9.03
CA GLN A 80 -25.89 -30.82 9.32
C GLN A 80 -26.20 -30.26 10.71
N VAL A 81 -25.17 -29.69 11.32
CA VAL A 81 -25.22 -29.08 12.63
C VAL A 81 -24.72 -27.65 12.53
N VAL A 82 -25.49 -26.72 13.10
CA VAL A 82 -25.07 -25.34 13.31
C VAL A 82 -24.56 -25.20 14.73
N VAL A 83 -23.31 -24.78 14.87
CA VAL A 83 -22.72 -24.39 16.14
C VAL A 83 -22.64 -22.87 16.17
N ALA A 84 -23.36 -22.25 17.10
CA ALA A 84 -23.25 -20.82 17.37
C ALA A 84 -22.49 -20.62 18.69
N VAL A 85 -21.37 -19.91 18.61
CA VAL A 85 -20.56 -19.53 19.77
C VAL A 85 -20.75 -18.04 20.02
N SER A 86 -21.16 -17.68 21.23
CA SER A 86 -21.53 -16.32 21.65
C SER A 86 -20.80 -15.91 22.93
N GLY A 87 -20.89 -14.63 23.30
CA GLY A 87 -20.16 -14.07 24.45
C GLY A 87 -18.89 -13.32 24.06
N MET A 88 -18.87 -12.74 22.86
CA MET A 88 -17.78 -11.91 22.33
C MET A 88 -18.18 -10.43 22.41
N PRO A 89 -18.03 -9.76 23.56
CA PRO A 89 -18.42 -8.35 23.70
C PRO A 89 -17.58 -7.46 22.76
N GLY A 90 -18.23 -6.53 22.07
CA GLY A 90 -17.60 -5.66 21.07
C GLY A 90 -17.47 -6.28 19.67
N PHE A 91 -17.80 -7.57 19.51
CA PHE A 91 -17.76 -8.27 18.22
C PHE A 91 -19.05 -8.15 17.40
N SER A 92 -20.05 -7.41 17.87
CA SER A 92 -21.30 -7.15 17.14
C SER A 92 -21.08 -6.36 15.85
N GLU A 93 -20.01 -5.57 15.78
CA GLU A 93 -19.65 -4.75 14.62
C GLU A 93 -18.66 -5.46 13.69
N VAL A 94 -18.11 -6.63 14.09
CA VAL A 94 -17.14 -7.38 13.29
C VAL A 94 -17.88 -8.39 12.43
N ARG A 95 -17.55 -8.41 11.13
CA ARG A 95 -18.02 -9.44 10.22
C ARG A 95 -16.84 -10.13 9.57
N ILE A 96 -16.89 -11.46 9.52
CA ILE A 96 -15.90 -12.29 8.84
C ILE A 96 -16.66 -13.27 7.95
N HIS A 97 -16.42 -13.17 6.64
CA HIS A 97 -16.99 -14.05 5.64
C HIS A 97 -15.88 -14.84 4.94
N HIS A 98 -16.09 -16.13 4.70
CA HIS A 98 -15.17 -16.95 3.91
C HIS A 98 -15.45 -16.76 2.42
N GLU A 99 -14.41 -16.60 1.59
CA GLU A 99 -14.57 -16.43 0.15
C GLU A 99 -15.09 -17.70 -0.57
N PRO A 100 -15.83 -17.56 -1.69
CA PRO A 100 -16.22 -16.31 -2.34
C PRO A 100 -17.41 -15.65 -1.63
N TRP A 101 -17.27 -14.36 -1.32
CA TRP A 101 -18.32 -13.49 -0.81
C TRP A 101 -18.40 -12.24 -1.67
N GLU A 102 -19.61 -11.84 -2.08
CA GLU A 102 -19.81 -10.59 -2.83
C GLU A 102 -20.16 -9.47 -1.83
N PRO A 103 -19.24 -8.52 -1.56
CA PRO A 103 -19.51 -7.45 -0.63
C PRO A 103 -20.56 -6.48 -1.19
N PRO A 104 -21.43 -5.92 -0.34
CA PRO A 104 -22.37 -4.91 -0.79
C PRO A 104 -21.63 -3.65 -1.29
N PRO A 105 -22.24 -2.86 -2.21
CA PRO A 105 -21.63 -1.64 -2.72
C PRO A 105 -21.23 -0.68 -1.58
N GLY A 106 -19.95 -0.29 -1.54
CA GLY A 106 -19.40 0.63 -0.55
C GLY A 106 -18.90 -0.02 0.75
N ALA A 107 -18.87 -1.36 0.84
CA ALA A 107 -18.20 -2.04 1.93
C ALA A 107 -16.68 -1.76 1.91
N GLN A 108 -16.12 -1.51 3.09
CA GLN A 108 -14.67 -1.31 3.27
C GLN A 108 -14.08 -2.58 3.87
N GLU A 109 -13.29 -3.27 3.06
CA GLU A 109 -12.55 -4.43 3.48
C GLU A 109 -11.36 -4.03 4.37
N ILE A 110 -11.08 -4.87 5.36
CA ILE A 110 -9.95 -4.69 6.27
C ILE A 110 -8.93 -5.78 5.98
N GLU A 111 -7.76 -5.39 5.51
CA GLU A 111 -6.61 -6.29 5.45
C GLU A 111 -5.88 -6.30 6.79
N VAL A 112 -5.60 -7.50 7.30
CA VAL A 112 -4.75 -7.66 8.48
C VAL A 112 -3.26 -7.62 8.13
N GLY A 113 -2.90 -7.88 6.87
CA GLY A 113 -1.53 -7.90 6.38
C GLY A 113 -0.90 -9.31 6.39
N ASP A 114 -1.74 -10.34 6.29
CA ASP A 114 -1.34 -11.72 6.04
C ASP A 114 -2.00 -12.19 4.76
N GLU A 115 -1.32 -12.02 3.63
CA GLU A 115 -1.86 -12.22 2.29
C GLU A 115 -2.61 -13.56 2.09
N PRO A 116 -2.12 -14.73 2.57
CA PRO A 116 -2.89 -15.97 2.47
C PRO A 116 -4.21 -15.94 3.23
N PHE A 117 -4.27 -15.26 4.37
CA PHE A 117 -5.49 -15.13 5.17
C PHE A 117 -6.42 -14.06 4.59
N ASP A 118 -5.87 -12.91 4.18
CA ASP A 118 -6.62 -11.83 3.54
C ASP A 118 -7.31 -12.32 2.25
N ASN A 119 -6.68 -13.21 1.49
CA ASN A 119 -7.29 -13.85 0.31
C ASN A 119 -8.36 -14.91 0.63
N MET A 120 -8.49 -15.36 1.87
CA MET A 120 -9.47 -16.38 2.27
C MET A 120 -10.71 -15.77 2.94
N PHE A 121 -10.58 -14.59 3.51
CA PHE A 121 -11.58 -14.00 4.38
C PHE A 121 -11.81 -12.54 4.07
N TYR A 122 -13.07 -12.20 3.82
CA TYR A 122 -13.52 -10.83 3.75
C TYR A 122 -13.85 -10.32 5.16
N LEU A 123 -13.21 -9.22 5.58
CA LEU A 123 -13.30 -8.67 6.94
C LEU A 123 -13.94 -7.28 6.96
N GLU A 124 -14.94 -7.09 7.82
CA GLU A 124 -15.55 -5.79 8.11
C GLU A 124 -15.55 -5.46 9.61
N GLY A 125 -15.65 -4.17 9.92
CA GLY A 125 -15.85 -3.65 11.28
C GLY A 125 -14.73 -2.71 11.76
N PRO A 126 -14.53 -2.59 13.08
CA PRO A 126 -13.46 -1.75 13.61
C PRO A 126 -12.08 -2.40 13.41
N ALA A 127 -11.26 -1.83 12.51
CA ALA A 127 -9.93 -2.37 12.18
C ALA A 127 -9.04 -2.66 13.40
N ARG A 128 -9.08 -1.78 14.42
CA ARG A 128 -8.36 -1.97 15.69
C ARG A 128 -8.74 -3.25 16.44
N LEU A 129 -10.01 -3.64 16.38
CA LEU A 129 -10.52 -4.82 17.06
C LEU A 129 -10.15 -6.08 16.27
N VAL A 130 -10.38 -6.04 14.96
CA VAL A 130 -10.02 -7.12 14.03
C VAL A 130 -8.54 -7.45 14.12
N CYS A 131 -7.66 -6.47 13.90
CA CYS A 131 -6.21 -6.68 13.91
C CYS A 131 -5.63 -7.04 15.30
N ALA A 132 -6.27 -6.60 16.39
CA ALA A 132 -5.84 -6.98 17.74
C ALA A 132 -6.17 -8.45 18.07
N LEU A 133 -7.25 -8.98 17.50
CA LEU A 133 -7.78 -10.29 17.86
C LEU A 133 -7.39 -11.38 16.86
N LEU A 134 -7.16 -11.03 15.60
CA LEU A 134 -6.64 -11.91 14.55
C LEU A 134 -5.10 -12.01 14.60
N ASP A 135 -4.58 -12.42 15.76
CA ASP A 135 -3.20 -12.87 15.87
C ASP A 135 -2.96 -14.15 15.05
N ALA A 136 -1.70 -14.51 14.85
CA ALA A 136 -1.32 -15.68 14.05
C ALA A 136 -2.03 -16.99 14.45
N GLU A 137 -2.28 -17.20 15.74
CA GLU A 137 -2.95 -18.41 16.22
C GLU A 137 -4.45 -18.37 15.92
N ALA A 138 -5.11 -17.22 16.10
CA ALA A 138 -6.51 -17.04 15.71
C ALA A 138 -6.71 -17.21 14.20
N ARG A 139 -5.83 -16.64 13.37
CA ARG A 139 -5.86 -16.81 11.91
C ARG A 139 -5.67 -18.27 11.50
N GLY A 140 -4.68 -18.96 12.08
CA GLY A 140 -4.45 -20.38 11.83
C GLY A 140 -5.64 -21.26 12.25
N LEU A 141 -6.28 -20.94 13.38
CA LEU A 141 -7.48 -21.64 13.82
C LEU A 141 -8.66 -21.43 12.86
N LEU A 142 -8.92 -20.20 12.43
CA LEU A 142 -9.97 -19.88 11.47
C LEU A 142 -9.76 -20.63 10.14
N ALA A 143 -8.56 -20.57 9.57
CA ALA A 143 -8.22 -21.30 8.34
C ALA A 143 -8.38 -22.82 8.49
N SER A 144 -8.00 -23.38 9.65
CA SER A 144 -8.17 -24.82 9.91
C SER A 144 -9.64 -25.23 10.04
N VAL A 145 -10.50 -24.34 10.53
CA VAL A 145 -11.92 -24.59 10.76
C VAL A 145 -12.68 -24.51 9.44
N THR A 146 -12.38 -23.52 8.59
CA THR A 146 -13.04 -23.37 7.28
C THR A 146 -12.74 -24.48 6.29
N ALA A 147 -11.65 -25.24 6.50
CA ALA A 147 -11.38 -26.45 5.72
C ALA A 147 -12.42 -27.58 5.95
N GLU A 148 -13.13 -27.58 7.09
CA GLU A 148 -14.06 -28.64 7.48
C GLU A 148 -15.53 -28.18 7.59
N CYS A 149 -15.79 -26.87 7.53
CA CYS A 149 -17.11 -26.29 7.72
C CYS A 149 -17.27 -24.94 7.02
N ARG A 150 -18.53 -24.53 6.80
CA ARG A 150 -18.84 -23.15 6.44
C ARG A 150 -18.86 -22.32 7.72
N LEU A 151 -17.98 -21.33 7.81
CA LEU A 151 -17.83 -20.46 8.97
C LEU A 151 -18.21 -19.02 8.62
N GLU A 152 -18.98 -18.37 9.48
CA GLU A 152 -19.29 -16.95 9.40
C GLU A 152 -19.24 -16.35 10.82
N ILE A 153 -18.75 -15.11 10.94
CA ILE A 153 -18.85 -14.34 12.19
C ILE A 153 -19.71 -13.13 11.91
N VAL A 154 -20.88 -13.05 12.54
CA VAL A 154 -21.84 -11.95 12.35
C VAL A 154 -22.63 -11.75 13.65
N ASP A 155 -22.98 -10.51 13.98
CA ASP A 155 -23.80 -10.15 15.16
C ASP A 155 -23.22 -10.64 16.50
N GLY A 156 -21.90 -10.73 16.60
CA GLY A 156 -21.22 -11.21 17.81
C GLY A 156 -21.36 -12.70 18.06
N GLU A 157 -21.78 -13.47 17.05
CA GLU A 157 -21.81 -14.94 17.05
C GLU A 157 -20.84 -15.49 16.00
N LEU A 158 -20.06 -16.50 16.38
CA LEU A 158 -19.28 -17.34 15.47
C LEU A 158 -20.14 -18.55 15.12
N LYS A 159 -20.63 -18.59 13.88
CA LYS A 159 -21.54 -19.60 13.35
C LYS A 159 -20.80 -20.54 12.42
N ALA A 160 -20.83 -21.83 12.73
CA ALA A 160 -20.23 -22.87 11.90
C ALA A 160 -21.29 -23.89 11.50
N GLU A 161 -21.44 -24.11 10.20
CA GLU A 161 -22.31 -25.13 9.63
C GLU A 161 -21.46 -26.27 9.06
N MET A 162 -21.69 -27.48 9.55
CA MET A 162 -20.89 -28.67 9.20
C MET A 162 -21.72 -29.95 9.18
N PHE A 163 -21.16 -30.99 8.58
CA PHE A 163 -21.67 -32.35 8.78
C PHE A 163 -21.43 -32.82 10.22
N GLU A 164 -22.40 -33.54 10.78
CA GLU A 164 -22.36 -34.02 12.18
C GLU A 164 -21.08 -34.79 12.54
N GLY A 165 -20.45 -35.47 11.57
CA GLY A 165 -19.20 -36.21 11.78
C GLY A 165 -17.98 -35.32 12.10
N HIS A 166 -17.98 -34.05 11.66
CA HIS A 166 -16.90 -33.10 11.95
C HIS A 166 -17.07 -32.40 13.31
N LEU A 167 -18.23 -32.53 13.95
CA LEU A 167 -18.51 -31.83 15.22
C LEU A 167 -17.46 -32.10 16.31
N PRO A 168 -17.00 -33.35 16.56
CA PRO A 168 -16.00 -33.59 17.61
C PRO A 168 -14.62 -32.98 17.31
N SER A 169 -14.23 -32.83 16.04
CA SER A 169 -12.95 -32.21 15.66
C SER A 169 -13.02 -30.68 15.63
N VAL A 170 -14.15 -30.12 15.19
CA VAL A 170 -14.30 -28.67 14.96
C VAL A 170 -14.72 -27.94 16.25
N LEU A 171 -15.61 -28.51 17.06
CA LEU A 171 -16.16 -27.83 18.25
C LEU A 171 -15.09 -27.32 19.23
N PRO A 172 -14.04 -28.08 19.60
CA PRO A 172 -12.99 -27.57 20.50
C PRO A 172 -12.23 -26.35 19.94
N ARG A 173 -12.06 -26.29 18.60
CA ARG A 173 -11.41 -25.16 17.91
C ARG A 173 -12.31 -23.93 17.91
N LEU A 174 -13.62 -24.09 17.66
CA LEU A 174 -14.60 -23.01 17.74
C LEU A 174 -14.70 -22.43 19.15
N VAL A 175 -14.73 -23.27 20.19
CA VAL A 175 -14.73 -22.83 21.59
C VAL A 175 -13.44 -22.10 21.93
N THR A 176 -12.30 -22.56 21.41
CA THR A 176 -11.01 -21.87 21.59
C THR A 176 -11.01 -20.49 20.94
N LEU A 177 -11.53 -20.34 19.72
CA LEU A 177 -11.75 -19.05 19.07
C LEU A 177 -12.67 -18.15 19.89
N GLY A 178 -13.83 -18.66 20.32
CA GLY A 178 -14.76 -17.93 21.18
C GLY A 178 -14.12 -17.41 22.46
N ARG A 179 -13.29 -18.22 23.14
CA ARG A 179 -12.55 -17.80 24.35
C ARG A 179 -11.52 -16.71 24.06
N ARG A 180 -10.85 -16.75 22.91
CA ARG A 180 -9.89 -15.70 22.50
C ARG A 180 -10.61 -14.38 22.24
N PHE A 181 -11.73 -14.42 21.53
CA PHE A 181 -12.52 -13.24 21.18
C PHE A 181 -13.32 -12.67 22.36
N ALA A 182 -13.70 -13.50 23.34
CA ALA A 182 -14.37 -13.06 24.57
C ALA A 182 -13.50 -12.22 25.52
N ARG A 183 -12.19 -12.06 25.26
CA ARG A 183 -11.25 -11.29 26.11
C ARG A 183 -10.77 -9.97 25.47
N PRO A 184 -11.60 -8.92 25.32
CA PRO A 184 -11.19 -7.69 24.63
C PRO A 184 -10.63 -6.55 25.52
N LYS A 185 -10.27 -6.75 26.79
CA LYS A 185 -9.92 -5.61 27.68
C LYS A 185 -8.55 -4.93 27.43
N GLU A 186 -7.71 -5.43 26.52
CA GLU A 186 -6.34 -4.91 26.32
C GLU A 186 -5.91 -4.83 24.85
N LEU A 187 -6.72 -4.16 24.00
CA LEU A 187 -6.45 -4.05 22.56
C LEU A 187 -5.05 -3.48 22.25
N ILE A 188 -4.62 -2.42 22.95
CA ILE A 188 -3.28 -1.83 22.77
C ILE A 188 -2.18 -2.86 23.09
N LEU A 189 -2.35 -3.68 24.13
CA LEU A 189 -1.35 -4.70 24.48
C LEU A 189 -1.29 -5.80 23.43
N ARG A 190 -2.45 -6.22 22.91
CA ARG A 190 -2.55 -7.21 21.84
C ARG A 190 -1.90 -6.70 20.55
N LEU A 191 -2.24 -5.49 20.10
CA LEU A 191 -1.60 -4.87 18.94
C LEU A 191 -0.08 -4.75 19.14
N ALA A 192 0.39 -4.31 20.31
CA ALA A 192 1.83 -4.25 20.60
C ALA A 192 2.50 -5.63 20.66
N THR A 193 1.73 -6.68 20.97
CA THR A 193 2.22 -8.06 20.93
C THR A 193 2.30 -8.57 19.50
N ASN A 194 1.27 -8.33 18.68
CA ASN A 194 1.21 -8.69 17.27
C ASN A 194 2.33 -7.98 16.50
N ALA A 195 2.46 -6.66 16.67
CA ALA A 195 3.56 -5.82 16.16
C ALA A 195 4.96 -6.39 16.44
N ARG A 196 5.14 -7.13 17.53
CA ARG A 196 6.44 -7.68 17.95
C ARG A 196 6.66 -9.13 17.53
N ARG A 197 5.62 -9.95 17.51
CA ARG A 197 5.75 -11.41 17.50
C ARG A 197 5.09 -12.09 16.32
N ASP A 198 4.22 -11.39 15.59
CA ASP A 198 3.52 -12.02 14.48
C ASP A 198 4.53 -12.45 13.40
N PRO A 199 4.46 -13.69 12.87
CA PRO A 199 5.35 -14.14 11.81
C PRO A 199 5.20 -13.31 10.52
N ALA A 200 3.99 -12.84 10.22
CA ALA A 200 3.73 -12.06 9.02
C ALA A 200 4.18 -10.60 9.22
N ALA A 201 5.09 -10.12 8.36
CA ALA A 201 5.59 -8.75 8.44
C ALA A 201 4.48 -7.71 8.20
N GLY A 202 3.51 -8.01 7.33
CA GLY A 202 2.36 -7.14 7.08
C GLY A 202 1.48 -6.98 8.33
N VAL A 203 1.23 -8.06 9.08
CA VAL A 203 0.50 -7.98 10.37
C VAL A 203 1.27 -7.18 11.40
N ARG A 204 2.60 -7.32 11.46
CA ARG A 204 3.42 -6.50 12.35
C ARG A 204 3.29 -5.02 12.00
N LEU A 205 3.41 -4.68 10.72
CA LEU A 205 3.28 -3.32 10.20
C LEU A 205 1.88 -2.73 10.45
N GLN A 206 0.82 -3.49 10.15
CA GLN A 206 -0.56 -3.04 10.33
C GLN A 206 -0.89 -2.80 11.81
N SER A 207 -0.39 -3.67 12.68
CA SER A 207 -0.51 -3.49 14.13
C SER A 207 0.19 -2.21 14.62
N LEU A 208 1.36 -1.88 14.07
CA LEU A 208 2.08 -0.64 14.39
C LEU A 208 1.33 0.61 13.89
N ARG A 209 0.81 0.59 12.66
CA ARG A 209 -0.02 1.67 12.10
C ARG A 209 -1.23 1.97 12.99
N LEU A 210 -1.94 0.94 13.42
CA LEU A 210 -3.09 1.09 14.30
C LEU A 210 -2.71 1.62 15.69
N LEU A 211 -1.56 1.21 16.24
CA LEU A 211 -1.07 1.75 17.51
C LEU A 211 -0.77 3.26 17.42
N VAL A 212 -0.14 3.70 16.34
CA VAL A 212 0.16 5.12 16.11
C VAL A 212 -1.11 5.93 15.87
N LEU A 213 -2.03 5.41 15.05
CA LEU A 213 -3.30 6.08 14.74
C LEU A 213 -4.18 6.26 15.98
N GLU A 214 -4.35 5.22 16.78
CA GLU A 214 -5.30 5.20 17.89
C GLU A 214 -4.70 5.69 19.21
N SER A 215 -3.36 5.66 19.35
CA SER A 215 -2.67 5.86 20.62
C SER A 215 -1.23 6.38 20.46
N PRO A 216 -1.00 7.50 19.75
CA PRO A 216 0.35 7.98 19.41
C PRO A 216 1.20 8.31 20.64
N GLY A 217 0.62 8.94 21.67
CA GLY A 217 1.32 9.31 22.90
C GLY A 217 1.45 8.18 23.95
N ASN A 218 1.01 6.96 23.63
CA ASN A 218 1.05 5.88 24.61
C ASN A 218 2.48 5.33 24.76
N PRO A 219 3.02 5.16 25.99
CA PRO A 219 4.36 4.60 26.19
C PRO A 219 4.57 3.21 25.56
N ARG A 220 3.50 2.42 25.42
CA ARG A 220 3.56 1.12 24.73
C ARG A 220 3.73 1.28 23.22
N THR A 221 3.10 2.29 22.61
CA THR A 221 3.25 2.62 21.20
C THR A 221 4.68 3.06 20.91
N ALA A 222 5.22 4.01 21.70
CA ALA A 222 6.61 4.43 21.58
C ALA A 222 7.58 3.24 21.70
N LYS A 223 7.38 2.38 22.70
CA LYS A 223 8.20 1.17 22.88
C LYS A 223 8.07 0.17 21.74
N ALA A 224 6.89 0.06 21.11
CA ALA A 224 6.67 -0.80 19.96
C ALA A 224 7.43 -0.28 18.73
N LEU A 225 7.38 1.03 18.46
CA LEU A 225 8.13 1.69 17.38
C LEU A 225 9.64 1.47 17.52
N HIS A 226 10.20 1.77 18.70
CA HIS A 226 11.63 1.58 18.96
C HIS A 226 12.10 0.13 18.76
N ARG A 227 11.25 -0.86 19.06
CA ARG A 227 11.57 -2.27 18.79
C ARG A 227 11.46 -2.61 17.31
N ALA A 228 10.48 -2.03 16.62
CA ALA A 228 10.26 -2.24 15.19
C ALA A 228 11.41 -1.71 14.32
N CYS A 229 12.21 -0.75 14.82
CA CYS A 229 13.47 -0.33 14.20
C CYS A 229 14.51 -1.45 14.06
N SER A 230 14.39 -2.54 14.82
CA SER A 230 15.24 -3.74 14.71
C SER A 230 14.47 -4.95 14.20
N ASP A 231 13.34 -4.74 13.52
CA ASP A 231 12.54 -5.82 12.94
C ASP A 231 13.29 -6.55 11.82
N ALA A 232 12.96 -7.83 11.60
CA ALA A 232 13.56 -8.62 10.52
C ALA A 232 13.20 -8.09 9.12
N SER A 233 12.03 -7.46 8.96
CA SER A 233 11.57 -6.91 7.69
C SER A 233 12.07 -5.47 7.48
N PRO A 234 12.78 -5.18 6.37
CA PRO A 234 13.18 -3.82 6.01
C PRO A 234 12.00 -2.84 5.96
N LYS A 235 10.84 -3.28 5.48
CA LYS A 235 9.60 -2.48 5.39
C LYS A 235 9.09 -2.05 6.76
N VAL A 236 9.15 -2.94 7.75
CA VAL A 236 8.75 -2.63 9.14
C VAL A 236 9.74 -1.66 9.78
N ARG A 237 11.04 -1.88 9.60
CA ARG A 237 12.09 -0.96 10.08
C ARG A 237 11.93 0.43 9.48
N LEU A 238 11.74 0.51 8.16
CA LEU A 238 11.56 1.76 7.41
C LEU A 238 10.38 2.55 7.95
N TRP A 239 9.21 1.90 8.06
CA TRP A 239 8.01 2.56 8.53
C TRP A 239 8.18 3.07 9.97
N ALA A 240 8.68 2.22 10.86
CA ALA A 240 8.91 2.61 12.26
C ALA A 240 9.91 3.78 12.39
N ALA A 241 10.99 3.76 11.62
CA ALA A 241 11.98 4.83 11.62
C ALA A 241 11.42 6.16 11.12
N ARG A 242 10.55 6.15 10.10
CA ARG A 242 9.86 7.35 9.62
C ARG A 242 8.93 7.95 10.68
N GLU A 243 8.17 7.11 11.37
CA GLU A 243 7.28 7.57 12.45
C GLU A 243 8.03 8.14 13.66
N LEU A 244 9.24 7.66 13.95
CA LEU A 244 10.10 8.20 15.00
C LEU A 244 10.80 9.52 14.62
N GLY A 245 10.74 9.94 13.34
CA GLY A 245 11.37 11.16 12.87
C GLY A 245 12.87 11.19 13.15
N ALA A 246 13.33 12.21 13.87
CA ALA A 246 14.76 12.41 14.19
C ALA A 246 15.37 11.21 14.94
N GLU A 247 14.62 10.54 15.81
CA GLU A 247 15.10 9.37 16.55
C GLU A 247 15.29 8.14 15.64
N GLY A 248 14.57 8.07 14.52
CA GLY A 248 14.68 7.00 13.53
C GLY A 248 15.77 7.22 12.48
N ARG A 249 16.47 8.36 12.49
CA ARG A 249 17.43 8.74 11.45
C ARG A 249 18.54 7.71 11.23
N ASP A 250 19.13 7.20 12.31
CA ASP A 250 20.22 6.21 12.21
C ASP A 250 19.75 4.92 11.54
N VAL A 251 18.51 4.52 11.78
CA VAL A 251 17.89 3.34 11.16
C VAL A 251 17.63 3.61 9.67
N LEU A 252 17.20 4.82 9.30
CA LEU A 252 17.06 5.21 7.90
C LEU A 252 18.43 5.22 7.18
N LEU A 253 19.50 5.69 7.83
CA LEU A 253 20.85 5.66 7.26
C LEU A 253 21.34 4.22 7.06
N GLN A 254 21.08 3.33 8.01
CA GLN A 254 21.37 1.90 7.88
C GLN A 254 20.58 1.25 6.73
N LEU A 255 19.28 1.55 6.62
CA LEU A 255 18.43 1.04 5.53
C LEU A 255 18.85 1.59 4.17
N ALA A 256 19.23 2.86 4.08
CA ALA A 256 19.67 3.47 2.83
C ALA A 256 20.90 2.75 2.22
N GLY A 257 21.80 2.24 3.06
CA GLY A 257 22.99 1.47 2.62
C GLY A 257 22.80 -0.04 2.57
N SER A 258 21.58 -0.54 2.80
CA SER A 258 21.28 -1.98 2.81
C SER A 258 21.08 -2.53 1.39
N GLU A 259 21.49 -3.78 1.16
CA GLU A 259 21.19 -4.51 -0.08
C GLU A 259 20.02 -5.50 0.08
N GLU A 260 19.40 -5.55 1.27
CA GLU A 260 18.35 -6.54 1.59
C GLU A 260 17.07 -6.36 0.76
N ASP A 261 16.65 -5.12 0.52
CA ASP A 261 15.43 -4.77 -0.21
C ASP A 261 15.60 -3.42 -0.90
N ASP A 262 15.54 -3.42 -2.24
CA ASP A 262 15.82 -2.25 -3.08
C ASP A 262 14.80 -1.12 -2.86
N ASP A 263 13.50 -1.48 -2.77
CA ASP A 263 12.43 -0.52 -2.54
C ASP A 263 12.54 0.15 -1.17
N SER A 264 12.76 -0.62 -0.09
CA SER A 264 12.93 -0.05 1.25
C SER A 264 14.14 0.87 1.34
N SER A 265 15.24 0.53 0.66
CA SER A 265 16.48 1.32 0.65
C SER A 265 16.28 2.64 -0.11
N ALA A 266 15.63 2.60 -1.28
CA ALA A 266 15.23 3.78 -2.04
C ALA A 266 14.29 4.71 -1.25
N GLN A 267 13.31 4.14 -0.54
CA GLN A 267 12.40 4.90 0.31
C GLN A 267 13.12 5.50 1.53
N ALA A 268 14.11 4.81 2.09
CA ALA A 268 14.93 5.35 3.18
C ALA A 268 15.76 6.55 2.73
N ILE A 269 16.40 6.48 1.55
CA ILE A 269 17.11 7.60 0.92
C ILE A 269 16.16 8.79 0.73
N SER A 270 14.96 8.52 0.21
CA SER A 270 13.95 9.55 -0.03
C SER A 270 13.46 10.20 1.27
N ALA A 271 13.30 9.40 2.34
CA ALA A 271 12.90 9.88 3.66
C ALA A 271 13.99 10.73 4.34
N LEU A 272 15.27 10.40 4.14
CA LEU A 272 16.39 11.21 4.62
C LEU A 272 16.49 12.55 3.86
N GLY A 273 16.20 12.55 2.56
CA GLY A 273 16.15 13.76 1.74
C GLY A 273 17.41 14.63 1.89
N PRO A 274 17.30 15.91 2.29
CA PRO A 274 18.45 16.81 2.43
C PRO A 274 19.40 16.42 3.58
N GLU A 275 18.96 15.55 4.50
CA GLU A 275 19.78 15.11 5.63
C GLU A 275 20.74 13.96 5.26
N LEU A 276 20.60 13.39 4.05
CA LEU A 276 21.52 12.37 3.55
C LEU A 276 22.84 13.04 3.11
N PRO A 277 23.98 12.71 3.73
CA PRO A 277 25.26 13.31 3.34
C PRO A 277 25.64 12.95 1.91
N PHE A 278 26.21 13.92 1.18
CA PHE A 278 26.62 13.75 -0.21
C PHE A 278 27.51 12.52 -0.45
N GLU A 279 28.57 12.34 0.36
CA GLU A 279 29.48 11.19 0.21
C GLU A 279 28.78 9.86 0.51
N THR A 280 27.81 9.84 1.43
CA THR A 280 27.00 8.64 1.70
C THR A 280 26.11 8.31 0.51
N ALA A 281 25.37 9.28 -0.04
CA ALA A 281 24.54 9.08 -1.24
C ALA A 281 25.37 8.59 -2.43
N ARG A 282 26.58 9.14 -2.61
CA ARG A 282 27.51 8.74 -3.66
C ARG A 282 28.04 7.32 -3.48
N ALA A 283 28.40 6.94 -2.25
CA ALA A 283 28.83 5.58 -1.95
C ALA A 283 27.72 4.55 -2.22
N ILE A 284 26.49 4.85 -1.78
CA ILE A 284 25.31 4.01 -2.03
C ILE A 284 25.02 3.91 -3.52
N LEU A 285 25.09 5.01 -4.28
CA LEU A 285 24.90 4.97 -5.74
C LEU A 285 25.86 4.00 -6.42
N LEU A 286 27.15 4.07 -6.08
CA LEU A 286 28.17 3.19 -6.68
C LEU A 286 27.92 1.71 -6.36
N GLN A 287 27.44 1.43 -5.14
CA GLN A 287 27.06 0.08 -4.72
C GLN A 287 25.81 -0.40 -5.46
N ALA A 288 24.76 0.43 -5.50
CA ALA A 288 23.49 0.15 -6.17
C ALA A 288 23.65 -0.12 -7.67
N LEU A 289 24.49 0.67 -8.37
CA LEU A 289 24.78 0.45 -9.79
C LEU A 289 25.47 -0.91 -10.04
N ARG A 290 26.38 -1.33 -9.15
CA ARG A 290 27.04 -2.65 -9.26
C ARG A 290 26.08 -3.80 -8.96
N GLY A 291 25.20 -3.63 -7.97
CA GLY A 291 24.19 -4.61 -7.57
C GLY A 291 22.95 -4.64 -8.45
N ARG A 292 22.84 -3.74 -9.44
CA ARG A 292 21.63 -3.51 -10.26
C ARG A 292 20.38 -3.21 -9.41
N HIS A 293 20.57 -2.46 -8.32
CA HIS A 293 19.50 -1.94 -7.47
C HIS A 293 18.96 -0.63 -8.04
N VAL A 294 17.97 -0.72 -8.92
CA VAL A 294 17.57 0.39 -9.79
C VAL A 294 16.82 1.47 -9.01
N GLN A 295 15.94 1.08 -8.09
CA GLN A 295 15.18 2.00 -7.26
C GLN A 295 16.10 2.80 -6.34
N THR A 296 17.06 2.12 -5.71
CA THR A 296 18.07 2.73 -4.83
C THR A 296 18.99 3.67 -5.61
N ALA A 297 19.46 3.25 -6.79
CA ALA A 297 20.27 4.10 -7.65
C ALA A 297 19.51 5.36 -8.08
N ARG A 298 18.25 5.23 -8.52
CA ARG A 298 17.39 6.38 -8.86
C ARG A 298 17.24 7.36 -7.70
N ALA A 299 16.95 6.86 -6.50
CA ALA A 299 16.81 7.71 -5.31
C ALA A 299 18.12 8.44 -4.97
N CYS A 300 19.28 7.78 -5.15
CA CYS A 300 20.58 8.43 -4.98
C CYS A 300 20.82 9.51 -6.04
N LEU A 301 20.50 9.27 -7.32
CA LEU A 301 20.65 10.26 -8.38
C LEU A 301 19.84 11.52 -8.07
N GLU A 302 18.59 11.36 -7.62
CA GLU A 302 17.76 12.49 -7.19
C GLU A 302 18.36 13.24 -5.98
N ALA A 303 18.87 12.52 -4.98
CA ALA A 303 19.50 13.13 -3.81
C ALA A 303 20.78 13.91 -4.15
N LEU A 304 21.60 13.37 -5.06
CA LEU A 304 22.80 14.06 -5.57
C LEU A 304 22.43 15.26 -6.44
N GLY A 305 21.37 15.15 -7.26
CA GLY A 305 20.82 16.24 -8.04
C GLY A 305 20.46 17.46 -7.19
N ARG A 306 19.86 17.26 -6.00
CA ARG A 306 19.51 18.36 -5.09
C ARG A 306 20.71 19.03 -4.40
N ASN A 307 21.86 18.36 -4.31
CA ASN A 307 23.06 18.92 -3.66
C ASN A 307 23.76 19.99 -4.52
N GLY A 308 23.64 19.94 -5.85
CA GLY A 308 24.15 20.97 -6.75
C GLY A 308 25.67 21.12 -6.84
N THR A 309 26.46 20.21 -6.24
CA THR A 309 27.93 20.27 -6.25
C THR A 309 28.50 19.91 -7.63
N ALA A 310 29.67 20.47 -7.97
CA ALA A 310 30.35 20.14 -9.23
C ALA A 310 30.70 18.64 -9.32
N THR A 311 31.04 18.01 -8.20
CA THR A 311 31.25 16.56 -8.11
C THR A 311 29.98 15.76 -8.40
N ALA A 312 28.80 16.25 -7.97
CA ALA A 312 27.52 15.63 -8.33
C ALA A 312 27.33 15.64 -9.84
N VAL A 313 27.58 16.78 -10.49
CA VAL A 313 27.43 16.92 -11.95
C VAL A 313 28.30 15.90 -12.69
N GLU A 314 29.56 15.73 -12.30
CA GLU A 314 30.45 14.74 -12.93
C GLU A 314 29.93 13.31 -12.78
N ASP A 315 29.48 12.93 -11.58
CA ASP A 315 29.01 11.58 -11.33
C ASP A 315 27.67 11.29 -12.03
N LEU A 316 26.75 12.26 -12.04
CA LEU A 316 25.49 12.17 -12.79
C LEU A 316 25.75 12.05 -14.30
N ALA A 317 26.67 12.84 -14.86
CA ALA A 317 27.05 12.76 -16.27
C ALA A 317 27.65 11.39 -16.64
N LYS A 318 28.48 10.80 -15.75
CA LYS A 318 29.01 9.45 -15.94
C LYS A 318 27.91 8.39 -15.97
N VAL A 319 26.91 8.49 -15.09
CA VAL A 319 25.78 7.54 -15.07
C VAL A 319 24.94 7.68 -16.34
N MET A 320 24.60 8.91 -16.73
CA MET A 320 23.84 9.19 -17.96
C MET A 320 24.53 8.64 -19.21
N ALA A 321 25.87 8.66 -19.28
CA ALA A 321 26.61 8.17 -20.43
C ALA A 321 26.81 6.64 -20.45
N ARG A 322 26.75 5.97 -19.29
CA ARG A 322 27.03 4.53 -19.17
C ARG A 322 25.77 3.68 -19.16
N GLU A 323 24.73 4.16 -18.50
CA GLU A 323 23.44 3.48 -18.45
C GLU A 323 22.62 3.81 -19.71
N LYS A 324 21.71 2.92 -20.09
CA LYS A 324 20.84 3.06 -21.27
C LYS A 324 19.36 2.97 -20.95
N ASP A 325 19.03 2.71 -19.69
CA ASP A 325 17.70 2.45 -19.18
C ASP A 325 17.15 3.68 -18.42
N GLU A 326 16.21 3.44 -17.50
CA GLU A 326 15.60 4.48 -16.68
C GLU A 326 16.60 5.26 -15.81
N LEU A 327 17.78 4.70 -15.52
CA LEU A 327 18.82 5.40 -14.76
C LEU A 327 19.47 6.51 -15.59
N ALA A 328 19.56 6.37 -16.91
CA ALA A 328 20.06 7.43 -17.78
C ALA A 328 19.10 8.63 -17.78
N VAL A 329 17.79 8.36 -17.81
CA VAL A 329 16.74 9.38 -17.71
C VAL A 329 16.79 10.06 -16.35
N ALA A 330 16.90 9.29 -15.26
CA ALA A 330 17.01 9.84 -13.91
C ALA A 330 18.27 10.71 -13.74
N ALA A 331 19.40 10.30 -14.30
CA ALA A 331 20.63 11.08 -14.27
C ALA A 331 20.52 12.40 -15.04
N ALA A 332 19.90 12.39 -16.22
CA ALA A 332 19.63 13.60 -17.01
C ALA A 332 18.68 14.57 -16.27
N GLN A 333 17.63 14.04 -15.63
CA GLN A 333 16.73 14.83 -14.80
C GLN A 333 17.47 15.43 -13.59
N ALA A 334 18.28 14.62 -12.91
CA ALA A 334 19.07 15.03 -11.76
C ALA A 334 20.07 16.15 -12.13
N LEU A 335 20.74 16.05 -13.28
CA LEU A 335 21.62 17.10 -13.81
C LEU A 335 20.88 18.44 -13.95
N GLY A 336 19.67 18.41 -14.53
CA GLY A 336 18.83 19.61 -14.64
C GLY A 336 18.37 20.17 -13.29
N THR A 337 18.21 19.32 -12.26
CA THR A 337 17.86 19.78 -10.90
C THR A 337 19.02 20.35 -10.11
N THR A 338 20.27 20.13 -10.53
CA THR A 338 21.45 20.68 -9.82
C THR A 338 21.47 22.19 -9.76
N GLY A 339 20.90 22.86 -10.77
CA GLY A 339 21.04 24.31 -10.93
C GLY A 339 22.49 24.75 -11.21
N ASN A 340 23.41 23.81 -11.39
CA ASN A 340 24.83 24.10 -11.56
C ASN A 340 25.14 24.32 -13.05
N PRO A 341 25.74 25.46 -13.45
CA PRO A 341 26.11 25.72 -14.84
C PRO A 341 27.02 24.63 -15.46
N ALA A 342 27.79 23.90 -14.65
CA ALA A 342 28.60 22.78 -15.12
C ALA A 342 27.77 21.63 -15.71
N ALA A 343 26.47 21.55 -15.41
CA ALA A 343 25.57 20.56 -15.99
C ALA A 343 25.16 20.88 -17.44
N GLU A 344 25.39 22.11 -17.91
CA GLU A 344 24.99 22.53 -19.25
C GLU A 344 25.68 21.72 -20.37
N PRO A 345 27.02 21.55 -20.41
CA PRO A 345 27.65 20.78 -21.49
C PRO A 345 27.20 19.31 -21.57
N PRO A 346 27.11 18.55 -20.45
CA PRO A 346 26.54 17.20 -20.46
C PRO A 346 25.10 17.15 -20.98
N LEU A 347 24.26 18.12 -20.60
CA LEU A 347 22.86 18.16 -21.05
C LEU A 347 22.75 18.52 -22.55
N ILE A 348 23.59 19.43 -23.06
CA ILE A 348 23.67 19.72 -24.50
C ILE A 348 24.04 18.45 -25.28
N GLN A 349 25.03 17.69 -24.79
CA GLN A 349 25.39 16.42 -25.41
C GLN A 349 24.22 15.42 -25.39
N ALA A 350 23.45 15.38 -24.31
CA ALA A 350 22.31 14.49 -24.13
C ALA A 350 21.10 14.81 -25.05
N LEU A 351 21.04 15.99 -25.67
CA LEU A 351 20.04 16.28 -26.72
C LEU A 351 20.17 15.38 -27.94
N ARG A 352 21.33 14.73 -28.12
CA ARG A 352 21.60 13.78 -29.21
C ARG A 352 21.66 12.32 -28.72
N HIS A 353 21.17 12.05 -27.51
CA HIS A 353 21.17 10.71 -26.93
C HIS A 353 20.26 9.75 -27.71
N GLU A 354 20.59 8.45 -27.71
CA GLU A 354 19.83 7.41 -28.44
C GLU A 354 18.39 7.28 -27.90
N THR A 355 18.23 7.27 -26.58
CA THR A 355 16.96 7.21 -25.86
C THR A 355 16.18 8.54 -25.92
N ALA A 356 14.91 8.50 -26.34
CA ALA A 356 14.08 9.69 -26.53
C ALA A 356 13.78 10.41 -25.21
N GLU A 357 13.54 9.65 -24.16
CA GLU A 357 13.24 10.14 -22.81
C GLU A 357 14.43 10.91 -22.22
N VAL A 358 15.66 10.49 -22.53
CA VAL A 358 16.88 11.21 -22.13
C VAL A 358 16.98 12.55 -22.86
N ARG A 359 16.68 12.60 -24.17
CA ARG A 359 16.66 13.87 -24.92
C ARG A 359 15.64 14.85 -24.34
N VAL A 360 14.44 14.37 -24.01
CA VAL A 360 13.38 15.18 -23.38
C VAL A 360 13.82 15.68 -22.00
N ALA A 361 14.39 14.80 -21.17
CA ALA A 361 14.93 15.18 -19.87
C ALA A 361 16.04 16.23 -19.98
N ALA A 362 16.92 16.09 -20.97
CA ALA A 362 17.99 17.03 -21.26
C ALA A 362 17.47 18.42 -21.65
N ALA A 363 16.50 18.47 -22.57
CA ALA A 363 15.87 19.72 -22.97
C ALA A 363 15.20 20.44 -21.78
N ASN A 364 14.42 19.71 -20.98
CA ASN A 364 13.81 20.25 -19.76
C ASN A 364 14.87 20.72 -18.75
N GLY A 365 15.97 19.98 -18.59
CA GLY A 365 17.08 20.35 -17.72
C GLY A 365 17.75 21.66 -18.14
N LEU A 366 17.98 21.85 -19.44
CA LEU A 366 18.52 23.10 -19.99
C LEU A 366 17.58 24.29 -19.76
N GLY A 367 16.27 24.10 -19.92
CA GLY A 367 15.26 25.10 -19.57
C GLY A 367 15.30 25.51 -18.10
N ARG A 368 15.49 24.53 -17.20
CA ARG A 368 15.68 24.78 -15.76
C ARG A 368 16.97 25.52 -15.44
N LEU A 369 18.08 25.21 -16.12
CA LEU A 369 19.33 25.96 -15.95
C LEU A 369 19.21 27.41 -16.45
N GLY A 370 18.41 27.65 -17.49
CA GLY A 370 18.09 29.01 -17.95
C GLY A 370 19.22 29.69 -18.73
N SER A 371 20.22 28.95 -19.19
CA SER A 371 21.36 29.51 -19.92
C SER A 371 20.99 29.84 -21.36
N VAL A 372 21.29 31.08 -21.79
CA VAL A 372 21.07 31.53 -23.18
C VAL A 372 21.90 30.72 -24.17
N ALA A 373 23.06 30.20 -23.75
CA ALA A 373 23.92 29.38 -24.59
C ALA A 373 23.25 28.05 -24.99
N ALA A 374 22.21 27.60 -24.26
CA ALA A 374 21.46 26.40 -24.59
C ALA A 374 20.42 26.61 -25.71
N VAL A 375 20.07 27.85 -26.09
CA VAL A 375 19.00 28.13 -27.07
C VAL A 375 19.31 27.53 -28.44
N LEU A 376 20.50 27.80 -29.00
CA LEU A 376 20.89 27.28 -30.31
C LEU A 376 20.91 25.74 -30.35
N PRO A 377 21.53 25.03 -29.38
CA PRO A 377 21.42 23.56 -29.30
C PRO A 377 19.98 23.03 -29.23
N LEU A 378 19.07 23.73 -28.53
CA LEU A 378 17.67 23.33 -28.42
C LEU A 378 16.91 23.52 -29.75
N GLU A 379 17.20 24.58 -30.50
CA GLU A 379 16.65 24.82 -31.84
C GLU A 379 17.12 23.75 -32.82
N GLU A 380 18.43 23.48 -32.88
CA GLU A 380 19.00 22.41 -33.70
C GLU A 380 18.38 21.04 -33.38
N ALA A 381 18.15 20.75 -32.09
CA ALA A 381 17.52 19.51 -31.66
C ALA A 381 16.05 19.43 -32.08
N ALA A 382 15.30 20.54 -32.04
CA ALA A 382 13.92 20.59 -32.49
C ALA A 382 13.81 20.31 -34.01
N GLU A 383 14.75 20.82 -34.80
CA GLU A 383 14.80 20.63 -36.25
C GLU A 383 15.24 19.20 -36.63
N SER A 384 16.33 18.73 -36.02
CA SER A 384 16.94 17.42 -36.32
C SER A 384 16.03 16.24 -35.97
N PHE A 385 15.20 16.39 -34.93
CA PHE A 385 14.30 15.34 -34.43
C PHE A 385 12.83 15.70 -34.66
N SER A 386 12.52 16.33 -35.79
CA SER A 386 11.18 16.81 -36.18
C SER A 386 10.01 15.81 -36.04
N HIS A 387 10.30 14.51 -35.93
CA HIS A 387 9.32 13.43 -35.80
C HIS A 387 9.02 13.03 -34.33
N GLY A 388 9.74 13.58 -33.34
CA GLY A 388 9.53 13.33 -31.92
C GLY A 388 8.72 14.44 -31.26
N PRO A 389 7.37 14.34 -31.18
CA PRO A 389 6.52 15.45 -30.72
C PRO A 389 6.83 15.90 -29.29
N ASP A 390 7.25 14.98 -28.42
CA ASP A 390 7.57 15.30 -27.03
C ASP A 390 8.89 16.05 -26.87
N LEU A 391 9.90 15.73 -27.69
CA LEU A 391 11.16 16.48 -27.69
C LEU A 391 10.96 17.89 -28.24
N VAL A 392 10.23 18.04 -29.34
CA VAL A 392 9.92 19.35 -29.92
C VAL A 392 9.12 20.22 -28.92
N ARG A 393 8.19 19.61 -28.17
CA ARG A 393 7.46 20.31 -27.10
C ARG A 393 8.40 20.75 -25.98
N ALA A 394 9.28 19.85 -25.53
CA ALA A 394 10.23 20.11 -24.46
C ALA A 394 11.26 21.19 -24.83
N THR A 395 11.80 21.18 -26.05
CA THR A 395 12.75 22.21 -26.51
C THR A 395 12.08 23.57 -26.62
N ARG A 396 10.87 23.65 -27.19
CA ARG A 396 10.10 24.91 -27.24
C ARG A 396 9.80 25.45 -25.86
N GLN A 397 9.39 24.59 -24.93
CA GLN A 397 9.15 24.97 -23.54
C GLN A 397 10.43 25.47 -22.86
N ALA A 398 11.55 24.76 -23.04
CA ALA A 398 12.84 25.15 -22.49
C ALA A 398 13.31 26.51 -23.01
N ILE A 399 13.17 26.77 -24.32
CA ILE A 399 13.50 28.07 -24.93
C ILE A 399 12.61 29.17 -24.34
N ALA A 400 11.31 28.94 -24.21
CA ALA A 400 10.39 29.89 -23.60
C ALA A 400 10.75 30.18 -22.13
N GLU A 401 11.12 29.16 -21.37
CA GLU A 401 11.60 29.31 -19.98
C GLU A 401 12.87 30.15 -19.90
N ILE A 402 13.86 29.89 -20.76
CA ILE A 402 15.09 30.69 -20.85
C ILE A 402 14.77 32.14 -21.20
N GLN A 403 13.95 32.38 -22.23
CA GLN A 403 13.57 33.72 -22.68
C GLN A 403 12.81 34.50 -21.60
N SER A 404 11.91 33.84 -20.87
CA SER A 404 11.14 34.47 -19.79
C SER A 404 11.99 35.00 -18.63
N ARG A 405 13.22 34.48 -18.48
CA ARG A 405 14.17 34.89 -17.43
C ARG A 405 15.08 36.03 -17.86
N LEU A 406 15.06 36.41 -19.14
CA LEU A 406 15.82 37.56 -19.63
C LEU A 406 15.11 38.86 -19.20
N PRO A 407 15.80 39.79 -18.51
CA PRO A 407 15.21 41.07 -18.16
C PRO A 407 14.85 41.85 -19.45
N GLY A 408 13.55 42.13 -19.64
CA GLY A 408 13.02 42.90 -20.77
C GLY A 408 12.28 42.09 -21.85
N ALA A 409 12.09 40.78 -21.70
CA ALA A 409 11.37 39.97 -22.68
C ALA A 409 9.88 39.81 -22.34
N SER A 410 9.01 40.53 -23.06
CA SER A 410 7.59 40.16 -23.18
C SER A 410 7.44 39.05 -24.24
N PRO A 411 6.45 38.14 -24.13
CA PRO A 411 6.23 37.08 -25.12
C PRO A 411 6.05 37.67 -26.52
N GLY A 412 6.96 37.34 -27.44
CA GLY A 412 6.93 37.82 -28.83
C GLY A 412 8.01 38.84 -29.20
N GLN A 413 8.91 39.24 -28.29
CA GLN A 413 10.07 40.06 -28.64
C GLN A 413 11.37 39.24 -28.66
N LEU A 414 11.98 39.16 -29.85
CA LEU A 414 13.37 38.74 -30.04
C LEU A 414 14.30 39.81 -29.45
N SER A 415 15.05 39.47 -28.42
CA SER A 415 16.12 40.31 -27.88
C SER A 415 17.46 39.87 -28.48
N LEU A 416 18.05 40.71 -29.34
CA LEU A 416 19.38 40.53 -29.89
C LEU A 416 20.37 41.34 -29.04
N ALA A 417 21.28 40.67 -28.34
CA ALA A 417 22.48 41.31 -27.81
C ALA A 417 23.47 41.52 -28.95
N GLY A 418 23.74 42.78 -29.28
CA GLY A 418 24.48 43.20 -30.48
C GLY A 418 25.97 42.86 -30.47
N GLY A 419 26.43 42.34 -31.61
CA GLY A 419 27.81 42.42 -32.07
C GLY A 419 27.95 43.52 -33.13
N GLU A 420 29.17 44.05 -33.28
CA GLU A 420 29.55 45.27 -34.00
C GLU A 420 29.25 45.28 -35.51
N SER A 421 27.98 45.44 -35.90
CA SER A 421 27.58 46.10 -37.14
C SER A 421 26.06 46.20 -37.15
N GLY A 422 25.55 47.40 -36.89
CA GLY A 422 24.14 47.65 -36.67
C GLY A 422 23.25 47.39 -37.89
N GLN A 423 22.05 46.90 -37.62
CA GLN A 423 20.79 47.36 -38.21
C GLN A 423 19.62 46.97 -37.29
N LEU A 424 18.76 47.95 -36.98
CA LEU A 424 17.56 47.85 -36.15
C LEU A 424 16.33 47.66 -37.04
N SER A 425 15.41 46.78 -36.65
CA SER A 425 14.04 46.79 -37.16
C SER A 425 13.07 46.62 -36.00
N LEU A 426 12.13 47.55 -35.86
CA LEU A 426 11.04 47.52 -34.89
C LEU A 426 9.78 47.00 -35.60
N ALA A 427 9.16 45.96 -35.06
CA ALA A 427 7.82 45.55 -35.45
C ALA A 427 6.79 46.30 -34.57
N THR A 428 5.81 46.96 -35.19
CA THR A 428 4.61 47.41 -34.49
C THR A 428 3.67 46.22 -34.27
N GLU A 429 2.68 46.38 -33.38
CA GLU A 429 1.79 45.33 -32.86
C GLU A 429 1.00 44.52 -33.92
N SER A 430 1.07 44.88 -35.20
CA SER A 430 0.43 44.16 -36.32
C SER A 430 1.38 43.28 -37.15
N GLY A 431 2.69 43.23 -36.85
CA GLY A 431 3.61 42.27 -37.46
C GLY A 431 4.00 42.52 -38.92
N GLU A 432 3.84 43.74 -39.45
CA GLU A 432 4.37 44.10 -40.77
C GLU A 432 5.78 44.73 -40.67
N LEU A 433 6.68 44.33 -41.57
CA LEU A 433 8.01 44.91 -41.73
C LEU A 433 7.94 46.14 -42.65
N SER A 434 8.32 47.32 -42.15
CA SER A 434 8.50 48.53 -42.95
C SER A 434 9.97 48.95 -42.95
N LEU A 435 10.54 49.12 -44.14
CA LEU A 435 11.81 49.83 -44.32
C LEU A 435 11.53 51.33 -44.33
N ALA A 436 12.02 52.06 -43.33
CA ALA A 436 11.98 53.51 -43.36
C ALA A 436 12.78 54.02 -44.58
N PRO A 437 12.27 54.99 -45.36
CA PRO A 437 13.05 55.58 -46.44
C PRO A 437 14.24 56.34 -45.83
N ALA A 438 15.42 56.13 -46.41
CA ALA A 438 16.62 56.87 -46.06
C ALA A 438 16.37 58.38 -46.21
N ASP A 439 16.69 59.14 -45.17
CA ASP A 439 16.72 60.59 -45.19
C ASP A 439 17.72 61.06 -46.27
N PRO A 440 17.30 61.83 -47.30
CA PRO A 440 18.20 62.31 -48.34
C PRO A 440 19.03 63.52 -47.91
N ALA A 441 18.89 64.04 -46.69
CA ALA A 441 19.69 65.15 -46.18
C ALA A 441 20.71 64.65 -45.14
N GLY A 442 21.88 64.22 -45.62
CA GLY A 442 23.02 63.86 -44.76
C GLY A 442 23.62 65.08 -44.04
N GLU A 443 22.96 65.57 -43.00
CA GLU A 443 23.51 66.58 -42.08
C GLU A 443 23.64 66.00 -40.67
N LEU A 444 24.90 65.81 -40.27
CA LEU A 444 25.31 65.48 -38.91
C LEU A 444 24.89 66.60 -37.95
N SER A 445 23.86 66.36 -37.14
CA SER A 445 23.53 67.22 -36.01
C SER A 445 24.45 66.91 -34.83
N LEU A 446 25.51 67.70 -34.66
CA LEU A 446 26.28 67.75 -33.41
C LEU A 446 25.55 68.65 -32.39
N PRO A 447 25.56 68.32 -31.08
CA PRO A 447 24.96 69.16 -30.05
C PRO A 447 25.77 70.45 -29.80
N PRO A 448 25.14 71.56 -29.36
CA PRO A 448 25.84 72.83 -29.13
C PRO A 448 26.71 72.78 -27.85
N GLU A 449 27.91 73.35 -27.95
CA GLU A 449 28.84 73.59 -26.83
C GLU A 449 28.25 74.63 -25.86
N GLU A 450 28.32 74.33 -24.56
CA GLU A 450 28.05 75.30 -23.49
C GLU A 450 29.23 76.29 -23.35
N PRO A 451 28.99 77.59 -23.15
CA PRO A 451 30.06 78.56 -22.95
C PRO A 451 30.59 78.54 -21.52
N GLU A 452 31.91 78.48 -21.38
CA GLU A 452 32.65 78.75 -20.14
C GLU A 452 32.47 80.22 -19.70
N SER A 453 32.07 80.43 -18.44
CA SER A 453 32.42 81.61 -17.63
C SER A 453 32.41 81.29 -16.15
#